data_AF-A0AAD9JYR6-F1
#
_entry.id   AF-A0AAD9JYR6-F1
#
_cell.length_a   1.000
_cell.length_b   1.000
_cell.length_c   1.000
_cell.angle_alpha   90.00
_cell.angle_beta   90.00
_cell.angle_gamma   90.00
#
_symmetry.space_group_name_H-M   'P 1'
#
loop_
_entity.id
_entity.type
_entity.pdbx_description
1 polymer ?
#
loop_
_entity_poly.entity_id
_entity_poly.type
_entity_poly.pdbx_seq_one_letter_code
_entity_poly.pdbx_strand_id
1 'polypeptide(L)'
;MVRSKVAFRIRQKHNRQGTSKPTKLNTAKLSTISHRGIFYQEMDSALAQWEEKENSTPDEEWAALQQVVYNTAKTYIGKPNRTYQDWFDPSNQELQTLMSRRDQAHQRVLQNRSTRSTTATYKDACRLLHKRTRALKSDWYERKAVELQSVADKTGRASTMD
;
A
#
# COMPACT_ATOMS: atom_id res chain seq x y z
N MET A 1 37.71 49.51 2.54
CA MET A 1 37.63 48.27 1.74
C MET A 1 36.28 47.60 2.03
N VAL A 2 35.31 47.73 1.12
CA VAL A 2 33.95 47.21 1.34
C VAL A 2 33.89 45.74 0.91
N ARG A 3 33.50 44.84 1.83
CA ARG A 3 33.28 43.43 1.52
C ARG A 3 31.79 43.12 1.60
N SER A 4 31.18 42.81 0.46
CA SER A 4 29.81 42.30 0.37
C SER A 4 29.82 40.78 0.59
N LYS A 5 28.94 40.28 1.46
CA LYS A 5 28.72 38.85 1.68
C LYS A 5 27.37 38.47 1.08
N VAL A 6 27.39 37.80 -0.07
CA VAL A 6 26.18 37.32 -0.74
C VAL A 6 26.06 35.81 -0.52
N ALA A 7 24.91 35.37 -0.01
CA ALA A 7 24.58 33.95 0.13
C ALA A 7 23.72 33.51 -1.06
N PHE A 8 24.31 32.79 -2.01
CA PHE A 8 23.57 32.11 -3.07
C PHE A 8 23.54 30.61 -2.80
N ARG A 9 22.35 30.01 -2.93
CA ARG A 9 22.15 28.56 -2.77
C ARG A 9 21.87 27.99 -4.15
N ILE A 10 22.82 27.22 -4.68
CA ILE A 10 22.64 26.51 -5.93
C ILE A 10 21.52 25.48 -5.70
N ARG A 11 20.39 25.63 -6.40
CA ARG A 11 19.27 24.68 -6.29
C ARG A 11 19.78 23.31 -6.74
N GLN A 12 19.60 22.30 -5.90
CA GLN A 12 19.89 20.93 -6.29
C GLN A 12 19.03 20.56 -7.50
N LYS A 13 19.66 19.97 -8.52
CA LYS A 13 18.98 19.48 -9.71
C LYS A 13 17.98 18.41 -9.27
N HIS A 14 16.69 18.68 -9.44
CA HIS A 14 15.65 17.68 -9.22
C HIS A 14 15.86 16.54 -10.22
N ASN A 15 16.14 15.33 -9.73
CA ASN A 15 16.21 14.15 -10.59
C ASN A 15 14.84 13.95 -11.25
N ARG A 16 14.79 13.99 -12.58
CA ARG A 16 13.59 13.58 -13.31
C ARG A 16 13.31 12.13 -12.91
N GLN A 17 12.13 11.86 -12.37
CA GLN A 17 11.69 10.50 -12.13
C GLN A 17 11.80 9.77 -13.48
N GLY A 18 12.51 8.64 -13.51
CA GLY A 18 12.56 7.79 -14.70
C GLY A 18 11.16 7.33 -15.09
N THR A 19 11.02 6.71 -16.27
CA THR A 19 9.75 6.12 -16.68
C THR A 19 9.26 5.14 -15.60
N SER A 20 7.99 5.29 -15.22
CA SER A 20 7.40 4.43 -14.20
C SER A 20 7.40 2.97 -14.70
N LYS A 21 7.86 2.05 -13.86
CA LYS A 21 7.84 0.62 -14.18
C LYS A 21 6.38 0.18 -14.42
N PRO A 22 6.12 -0.72 -15.38
CA PRO A 22 4.78 -1.24 -15.62
C PRO A 22 4.23 -1.87 -14.33
N THR A 23 2.96 -1.59 -14.04
CA THR A 23 2.32 -2.09 -12.81
C THR A 23 2.09 -3.59 -12.94
N LYS A 24 2.51 -4.37 -11.93
CA LYS A 24 2.23 -5.81 -11.86
C LYS A 24 0.72 -6.07 -11.84
N LEU A 25 0.27 -7.11 -12.54
CA LEU A 25 -1.12 -7.58 -12.55
C LEU A 25 -1.45 -8.38 -11.29
N ASN A 26 -2.73 -8.43 -10.91
CA ASN A 26 -3.21 -9.13 -9.71
C ASN A 26 -3.36 -10.65 -9.93
N THR A 27 -2.25 -11.38 -9.99
CA THR A 27 -2.28 -12.84 -10.17
C THR A 27 -3.03 -13.58 -9.05
N ALA A 28 -3.22 -12.97 -7.88
CA ALA A 28 -3.97 -13.58 -6.78
C ALA A 28 -5.46 -13.80 -7.11
N LYS A 29 -6.06 -12.98 -7.98
CA LYS A 29 -7.45 -13.22 -8.45
C LYS A 29 -7.60 -14.54 -9.19
N LEU A 30 -6.54 -15.00 -9.85
CA LEU A 30 -6.51 -16.30 -10.53
C LEU A 30 -6.42 -17.47 -9.55
N SER A 31 -6.29 -17.26 -8.24
CA SER A 31 -6.39 -18.38 -7.29
C SER A 31 -7.81 -18.95 -7.21
N THR A 32 -8.83 -18.14 -7.54
CA THR A 32 -10.23 -18.55 -7.46
C THR A 32 -10.69 -19.20 -8.77
N ILE A 33 -11.26 -20.40 -8.69
CA ILE A 33 -11.70 -21.18 -9.85
C ILE A 33 -12.72 -20.41 -10.71
N SER A 34 -13.68 -19.73 -10.08
CA SER A 34 -14.68 -18.93 -10.79
C SER A 34 -14.06 -17.80 -11.61
N HIS A 35 -13.03 -17.13 -11.07
CA HIS A 35 -12.32 -16.08 -11.79
C HIS A 35 -11.48 -16.63 -12.95
N ARG A 36 -10.95 -17.86 -12.83
CA ARG A 36 -10.26 -18.53 -13.95
C ARG A 36 -11.21 -18.79 -15.11
N GLY A 37 -12.40 -19.34 -14.84
CA GLY A 37 -13.38 -19.66 -15.88
C GLY A 37 -13.79 -18.44 -16.70
N ILE A 38 -14.14 -17.35 -16.02
CA ILE A 38 -14.52 -16.10 -16.70
C ILE A 38 -13.32 -15.49 -17.44
N PHE A 39 -12.12 -15.55 -16.85
CA PHE A 39 -10.91 -15.08 -17.51
C PHE A 39 -10.63 -15.82 -18.83
N TYR A 40 -10.80 -17.15 -18.84
CA TYR A 40 -10.63 -17.94 -20.06
C TYR A 40 -11.65 -17.55 -21.13
N GLN A 41 -12.93 -17.40 -20.77
CA GLN A 41 -13.95 -16.94 -21.73
C GLN A 41 -13.62 -15.56 -22.32
N GLU A 42 -13.13 -14.63 -21.49
CA GLU A 42 -12.74 -13.29 -21.93
C GLU A 42 -11.51 -13.35 -22.86
N MET A 43 -10.54 -14.22 -22.56
CA MET A 43 -9.37 -14.44 -23.42
C MET A 43 -9.77 -15.08 -24.75
N ASP A 44 -10.60 -16.11 -24.75
CA ASP A 44 -11.08 -16.77 -25.96
C ASP A 44 -11.85 -15.78 -26.85
N SER A 45 -12.70 -14.94 -26.26
CA SER A 45 -13.43 -13.90 -26.99
C SER A 45 -12.48 -12.84 -27.58
N ALA A 46 -11.47 -12.41 -26.83
CA ALA A 46 -10.49 -11.44 -27.30
C ALA A 46 -9.59 -11.98 -28.40
N LEU A 47 -9.22 -13.27 -28.33
CA LEU A 47 -8.44 -13.95 -29.36
C LEU A 47 -9.28 -14.24 -30.60
N ALA A 48 -10.57 -14.53 -30.47
CA ALA A 48 -11.47 -14.70 -31.61
C ALA A 48 -11.70 -13.39 -32.39
N GLN A 49 -11.58 -12.23 -31.73
CA GLN A 49 -11.64 -10.91 -32.37
C GLN A 49 -10.28 -10.45 -32.91
N TRP A 50 -9.20 -11.15 -32.58
CA TRP A 50 -7.87 -10.83 -33.07
C TRP A 50 -7.71 -11.39 -34.49
N GLU A 51 -7.51 -10.49 -35.44
CA GLU A 51 -7.22 -10.84 -36.83
C GLU A 51 -5.73 -10.60 -37.11
N GLU A 52 -5.14 -11.53 -37.86
CA GLU A 52 -3.77 -11.43 -38.34
C GLU A 52 -3.68 -10.29 -39.37
N LYS A 53 -2.70 -9.41 -39.21
CA LYS A 53 -2.51 -8.31 -40.17
C LYS A 53 -1.73 -8.82 -41.37
N GLU A 54 -2.37 -8.82 -42.53
CA GLU A 54 -1.75 -9.15 -43.81
C GLU A 54 -0.52 -8.26 -44.06
N ASN A 55 0.66 -8.88 -44.23
CA ASN A 55 1.99 -8.26 -44.42
C ASN A 55 2.76 -7.82 -43.16
N SER A 56 2.51 -8.43 -42.00
CA SER A 56 3.29 -8.18 -40.78
C SER A 56 4.52 -9.08 -40.70
N THR A 57 5.57 -8.63 -40.02
CA THR A 57 6.68 -9.54 -39.66
C THR A 57 6.27 -10.43 -38.48
N PRO A 58 6.83 -11.65 -38.35
CA PRO A 58 6.49 -12.55 -37.23
C PRO A 58 6.71 -11.91 -35.84
N ASP A 59 7.71 -11.04 -35.71
CA ASP A 59 7.99 -10.29 -34.47
C ASP A 59 6.88 -9.28 -34.15
N GLU A 60 6.31 -8.62 -35.17
CA GLU A 60 5.21 -7.67 -35.01
C GLU A 60 3.91 -8.39 -34.67
N GLU A 61 3.66 -9.55 -35.26
CA GLU A 61 2.51 -10.41 -34.96
C GLU A 61 2.57 -10.93 -33.53
N TRP A 62 3.74 -11.44 -33.11
CA TRP A 62 3.95 -11.88 -31.73
C TRP A 62 3.78 -10.74 -30.72
N ALA A 63 4.33 -9.56 -31.03
CA ALA A 63 4.15 -8.37 -30.20
C ALA A 63 2.67 -7.96 -30.11
N ALA A 64 1.92 -8.01 -31.22
CA ALA A 64 0.48 -7.71 -31.24
C ALA A 64 -0.32 -8.71 -30.41
N LEU A 65 -0.06 -10.01 -30.56
CA LEU A 65 -0.69 -11.07 -29.76
C LEU A 65 -0.41 -10.86 -28.27
N GLN A 66 0.84 -10.60 -27.90
CA GLN A 66 1.22 -10.34 -26.51
C GLN A 66 0.49 -9.12 -25.94
N GLN A 67 0.30 -8.06 -26.74
CA GLN A 67 -0.46 -6.89 -26.33
C GLN A 67 -1.94 -7.19 -26.11
N VAL A 68 -2.58 -7.98 -26.98
CA VAL A 68 -3.98 -8.40 -26.80
C VAL A 68 -4.11 -9.19 -25.51
N VAL A 69 -3.29 -10.23 -25.33
CA VAL A 69 -3.26 -11.06 -24.12
C VAL A 69 -3.07 -10.21 -22.86
N TYR A 70 -2.11 -9.30 -22.88
CA TYR A 70 -1.82 -8.43 -21.74
C TYR A 70 -2.95 -7.46 -21.45
N ASN A 71 -3.56 -6.86 -22.47
CA ASN A 71 -4.65 -5.90 -22.30
C ASN A 71 -5.90 -6.59 -21.77
N THR A 72 -6.27 -7.77 -22.27
CA THR A 72 -7.39 -8.56 -21.74
C THR A 72 -7.16 -8.93 -20.29
N ALA A 73 -5.97 -9.44 -19.96
CA ALA A 73 -5.57 -9.71 -18.57
C ALA A 73 -5.62 -8.46 -17.69
N LYS A 74 -5.15 -7.32 -18.19
CA LYS A 74 -5.19 -6.06 -17.47
C LYS A 74 -6.62 -5.55 -17.25
N THR A 75 -7.54 -5.75 -18.20
CA THR A 75 -8.94 -5.34 -18.07
C THR A 75 -9.68 -6.20 -17.05
N TYR A 76 -9.53 -7.53 -17.14
CA TYR A 76 -10.22 -8.47 -16.26
C TYR A 76 -9.57 -8.57 -14.86
N ILE A 77 -8.29 -8.90 -14.81
CA ILE A 77 -7.55 -9.14 -13.58
C ILE A 77 -7.23 -7.81 -12.89
N GLY A 78 -6.81 -6.80 -13.66
CA GLY A 78 -6.48 -5.49 -13.13
C GLY A 78 -5.25 -5.47 -12.24
N LYS A 79 -5.11 -4.35 -11.53
CA LYS A 79 -4.01 -4.12 -10.59
C LYS A 79 -4.31 -4.74 -9.23
N PRO A 80 -3.30 -5.24 -8.49
CA PRO A 80 -3.51 -5.70 -7.14
C PRO A 80 -3.98 -4.54 -6.27
N ASN A 81 -5.04 -4.76 -5.51
CA ASN A 81 -5.49 -3.78 -4.54
C ASN A 81 -4.44 -3.70 -3.43
N ARG A 82 -3.77 -2.55 -3.30
CA ARG A 82 -2.82 -2.30 -2.22
C ARG A 82 -3.59 -1.85 -0.99
N THR A 83 -4.18 -2.80 -0.27
CA THR A 83 -4.58 -2.55 1.11
C THR A 83 -3.29 -2.51 1.93
N TYR A 84 -2.86 -1.33 2.34
CA TYR A 84 -1.80 -1.22 3.35
C TYR A 84 -2.35 -1.79 4.65
N GLN A 85 -1.95 -3.02 4.98
CA GLN A 85 -2.08 -3.50 6.34
C GLN A 85 -1.16 -2.63 7.19
N ASP A 86 -1.74 -1.86 8.10
CA ASP A 86 -1.01 -1.11 9.11
C ASP A 86 -1.51 -1.52 10.50
N TRP A 87 -0.79 -1.12 11.54
CA TRP A 87 -1.16 -1.39 12.92
C TRP A 87 -2.46 -0.69 13.35
N PHE A 88 -2.90 0.34 12.61
CA PHE A 88 -4.09 1.12 12.95
C PHE A 88 -5.37 0.47 12.39
N ASP A 89 -6.22 0.03 13.31
CA ASP A 89 -7.56 -0.47 13.01
C ASP A 89 -8.60 0.59 13.44
N PRO A 90 -9.35 1.19 12.49
CA PRO A 90 -10.37 2.17 12.80
C PRO A 90 -11.54 1.58 13.58
N SER A 91 -11.74 0.26 13.62
CA SER A 91 -12.79 -0.41 14.38
C SER A 91 -12.43 -0.69 15.85
N ASN A 92 -11.20 -0.36 16.27
CA ASN A 92 -10.74 -0.59 17.63
C ASN A 92 -11.47 0.32 18.64
N GLN A 93 -12.46 -0.23 19.35
CA GLN A 93 -13.32 0.50 20.29
C GLN A 93 -12.54 1.15 21.44
N GLU A 94 -11.50 0.49 21.95
CA GLU A 94 -10.68 1.04 23.04
C GLU A 94 -9.91 2.27 22.54
N LEU A 95 -9.32 2.19 21.36
CA LEU A 95 -8.58 3.30 20.75
C LEU A 95 -9.52 4.48 20.44
N GLN A 96 -10.72 4.21 19.91
CA GLN A 96 -11.76 5.22 19.70
C GLN A 96 -12.14 5.92 21.01
N THR A 97 -12.36 5.15 22.07
CA THR A 97 -12.72 5.68 23.40
C THR A 97 -11.62 6.61 23.95
N LEU A 98 -10.34 6.22 23.81
CA LEU A 98 -9.20 7.03 24.23
C LEU A 98 -9.07 8.33 23.41
N MET A 99 -9.33 8.28 22.11
CA MET A 99 -9.34 9.45 21.23
C MET A 99 -10.47 10.41 21.63
N SER A 100 -11.69 9.90 21.82
CA SER A 100 -12.82 10.72 22.29
C SER A 100 -12.54 11.37 23.65
N ARG A 101 -11.92 10.64 24.60
CA ARG A 101 -11.55 11.18 25.91
C ARG A 101 -10.52 12.30 25.79
N ARG A 102 -9.50 12.14 24.94
CA ARG A 102 -8.52 13.20 24.64
C ARG A 102 -9.22 14.42 24.05
N ASP A 103 -10.11 14.23 23.09
CA ASP A 103 -10.78 15.33 22.38
C ASP A 103 -11.69 16.13 23.31
N GLN A 104 -12.46 15.45 24.16
CA GLN A 104 -13.26 16.11 25.20
C GLN A 104 -12.39 16.88 26.20
N ALA A 105 -11.25 16.32 26.62
CA ALA A 105 -10.34 17.00 27.53
C ALA A 105 -9.70 18.24 26.87
N HIS A 106 -9.32 18.14 25.59
CA HIS A 106 -8.79 19.25 24.81
C HIS A 106 -9.83 20.37 24.64
N GLN A 107 -11.07 20.01 24.32
CA GLN A 107 -12.17 20.96 24.18
C GLN A 107 -12.41 21.72 25.48
N ARG A 108 -12.35 21.06 26.64
CA ARG A 108 -12.44 21.72 27.97
C ARG A 108 -11.30 22.70 28.23
N VAL A 109 -10.09 22.38 27.77
CA VAL A 109 -8.92 23.29 27.87
C VAL A 109 -9.11 24.52 26.98
N LEU A 110 -9.74 24.38 25.82
CA LEU A 110 -9.99 25.48 24.88
C LEU A 110 -11.17 26.37 25.30
N GLN A 111 -12.24 25.79 25.84
CA GLN A 111 -13.48 26.50 26.18
C GLN A 111 -13.38 27.28 27.51
N ASN A 112 -12.66 26.74 28.49
CA ASN A 112 -12.51 27.36 29.81
C ASN A 112 -11.16 28.05 29.93
N ARG A 113 -10.99 28.95 30.91
CA ARG A 113 -9.66 29.43 31.30
C ARG A 113 -8.81 28.22 31.66
N SER A 114 -7.74 27.97 30.90
CA SER A 114 -6.86 26.83 31.13
C SER A 114 -6.35 26.83 32.58
N THR A 115 -6.74 25.81 33.34
CA THR A 115 -6.27 25.60 34.71
C THR A 115 -5.24 24.48 34.71
N ARG A 116 -4.45 24.42 35.79
CA ARG A 116 -3.50 23.31 35.99
C ARG A 116 -4.20 21.94 35.95
N SER A 117 -5.42 21.86 36.48
CA SER A 117 -6.22 20.63 36.50
C SER A 117 -6.71 20.22 35.10
N THR A 118 -7.30 21.15 34.33
CA THR A 118 -7.76 20.83 32.96
C THR A 118 -6.59 20.48 32.04
N THR A 119 -5.45 21.14 32.20
CA THR A 119 -4.22 20.80 31.46
C THR A 119 -3.67 19.43 31.87
N ALA A 120 -3.70 19.07 33.15
CA ALA A 120 -3.26 17.76 33.63
C ALA A 120 -4.13 16.62 33.08
N THR A 121 -5.46 16.78 33.11
CA THR A 121 -6.39 15.78 32.57
C THR A 121 -6.23 15.57 31.06
N TYR A 122 -5.98 16.62 30.29
CA TYR A 122 -5.64 16.50 28.87
C TYR A 122 -4.30 15.77 28.65
N LYS A 123 -3.25 16.13 29.40
CA LYS A 123 -1.94 15.45 29.33
C LYS A 123 -2.05 13.96 29.65
N ASP A 124 -2.85 13.60 30.65
CA ASP A 124 -3.09 12.20 31.01
C ASP A 124 -3.85 11.44 29.92
N ALA A 125 -4.86 12.06 29.30
CA ALA A 125 -5.57 11.46 28.17
C ALA A 125 -4.63 11.22 26.97
N CYS A 126 -3.76 12.18 26.65
CA CYS A 126 -2.72 12.03 25.63
C CYS A 126 -1.73 10.90 25.97
N ARG A 127 -1.28 10.83 27.23
CA ARG A 127 -0.36 9.78 27.69
C ARG A 127 -0.97 8.39 27.52
N LEU A 128 -2.24 8.23 27.90
CA LEU A 128 -2.94 6.95 27.80
C LEU A 128 -3.15 6.53 26.34
N LEU A 129 -3.58 7.45 25.48
CA LEU A 129 -3.71 7.23 24.04
C LEU A 129 -2.37 6.79 23.44
N HIS A 130 -1.30 7.56 23.68
CA HIS A 130 0.03 7.22 23.18
C HIS A 130 0.55 5.88 23.69
N LYS A 131 0.29 5.53 24.95
CA LYS A 131 0.66 4.22 25.51
C LYS A 131 -0.05 3.11 24.73
N ARG A 132 -1.35 3.23 24.50
CA ARG A 132 -2.12 2.19 23.80
C ARG A 132 -1.72 2.06 22.33
N THR A 133 -1.54 3.18 21.64
CA THR A 133 -1.05 3.23 20.25
C THR A 133 0.31 2.54 20.11
N ARG A 134 1.26 2.78 21.03
CA ARG A 134 2.57 2.10 21.00
C ARG A 134 2.46 0.60 21.21
N ALA A 135 1.59 0.16 22.13
CA ALA A 135 1.35 -1.27 22.35
C ALA A 135 0.80 -1.94 21.08
N LEU A 136 -0.30 -1.41 20.52
CA LEU A 136 -0.90 -1.94 19.29
C LEU A 136 0.08 -2.01 18.12
N LYS A 137 0.92 -0.97 17.97
CA LYS A 137 1.97 -0.93 16.97
C LYS A 137 3.03 -2.02 17.18
N SER A 138 3.45 -2.23 18.43
CA SER A 138 4.43 -3.26 18.78
C SER A 138 3.88 -4.66 18.50
N ASP A 139 2.66 -4.95 18.97
CA ASP A 139 1.96 -6.23 18.76
C ASP A 139 1.75 -6.52 17.26
N TRP A 140 1.54 -5.48 16.45
CA TRP A 140 1.42 -5.63 15.00
C TRP A 140 2.76 -6.01 14.36
N TYR A 141 3.86 -5.34 14.70
CA TYR A 141 5.18 -5.67 14.15
C TYR A 141 5.66 -7.05 14.59
N GLU A 142 5.38 -7.46 15.82
CA GLU A 142 5.72 -8.79 16.31
C GLU A 142 4.98 -9.87 15.50
N ARG A 143 3.66 -9.73 15.32
CA ARG A 143 2.89 -10.64 14.46
C ARG A 143 3.39 -10.64 13.02
N LYS A 144 3.74 -9.46 12.48
CA LYS A 144 4.26 -9.36 11.11
C LYS A 144 5.63 -10.04 10.98
N ALA A 145 6.49 -9.93 11.98
CA ALA A 145 7.78 -10.61 12.00
C ALA A 145 7.61 -12.14 11.99
N VAL A 146 6.69 -12.66 12.80
CA VAL A 146 6.35 -14.10 12.82
C VAL A 146 5.81 -14.57 11.46
N GLU A 147 4.91 -13.80 10.84
CA GLU A 147 4.39 -14.11 9.50
C GLU A 147 5.51 -14.20 8.47
N LEU A 148 6.40 -13.19 8.42
CA LEU A 148 7.53 -13.16 7.50
C LEU A 148 8.48 -14.34 7.71
N GLN A 149 8.77 -14.68 8.97
CA GLN A 149 9.58 -15.87 9.31
C GLN A 149 8.91 -17.15 8.81
N SER A 150 7.61 -17.30 9.03
CA SER A 150 6.87 -18.50 8.59
C SER A 150 6.88 -18.68 7.07
N VAL A 151 6.88 -17.58 6.30
CA VAL A 151 7.00 -17.62 4.84
C VAL A 151 8.41 -18.06 4.44
N ALA A 152 9.44 -17.49 5.06
CA ALA A 152 10.82 -17.86 4.81
C ALA A 152 11.09 -19.36 5.10
N ASP A 153 10.58 -19.86 6.22
CA ASP A 153 10.74 -21.27 6.63
C ASP A 153 10.06 -22.23 5.64
N LYS A 154 8.87 -21.87 5.13
CA LYS A 154 8.15 -22.65 4.11
C LYS A 154 8.93 -22.72 2.79
N THR A 155 9.54 -21.61 2.38
CA THR A 155 10.36 -21.57 1.15
C THR A 155 11.71 -22.28 1.33
N GLY A 156 12.31 -22.21 2.52
CA GLY A 156 13.58 -22.87 2.82
C GLY A 156 13.50 -24.40 2.91
N ARG A 157 12.39 -24.94 3.45
CA ARG A 157 12.13 -26.39 3.49
C ARG A 157 11.91 -27.01 2.11
N ALA A 158 11.36 -26.26 1.16
CA ALA A 158 11.18 -26.75 -0.21
C ALA A 158 12.51 -26.95 -0.97
N SER A 159 13.60 -26.35 -0.49
CA SER A 159 14.92 -26.43 -1.13
C SER A 159 15.83 -27.55 -0.58
N THR A 160 15.34 -28.34 0.38
CA THR A 160 16.11 -29.42 1.06
C THR A 160 15.56 -30.83 0.78
N MET A 161 14.67 -30.97 -0.20
CA MET A 161 14.11 -32.26 -0.65
C MET A 161 14.41 -32.56 -2.14
N ASP A 162 15.51 -32.01 -2.66
CA ASP A 162 16.14 -32.46 -3.92
C ASP A 162 17.40 -33.28 -3.60
#